data_AF-A0A5E3XQE4-F1
#
_entry.id   AF-A0A5E3XQE4-F1
#
_cell.length_a   1.000
_cell.length_b   1.000
_cell.length_c   1.000
_cell.angle_alpha   90.00
_cell.angle_beta   90.00
_cell.angle_gamma   90.00
#
_symmetry.space_group_name_H-M   'P 1'
#
loop_
_entity.id
_entity.type
_entity.pdbx_description
1 polymer ?
#
loop_
_entity_poly.entity_id
_entity_poly.type
_entity_poly.pdbx_seq_one_letter_code
_entity_poly.pdbx_strand_id
1 'polypeptide(L)'
;MSNVDPLLTAIQPDAEPTPEVLPALLELMATDDDDSDTELARLANDIRAVMRDRWKSQTDVTLELLDCFIRYSFPLQDAINMINDPDVQAYFQLRAQANQELYDVEMTLLAAQAERAVLREENRKLARQRIIKCYEIIEMYEASCEDGSIEYLSPKGRARLERLVAEAREDVGELS
;
A
#
# COMPACT_ATOMS: atom_id res chain seq x y z
N MET A 1 -20.52 3.68 21.61
CA MET A 1 -19.84 2.65 20.80
C MET A 1 -19.32 3.33 19.55
N SER A 2 -18.04 3.70 19.55
CA SER A 2 -17.27 4.25 18.43
C SER A 2 -15.89 3.62 18.59
N ASN A 3 -15.53 2.66 17.74
CA ASN A 3 -14.75 2.88 16.51
C ASN A 3 -13.51 3.75 16.75
N VAL A 4 -12.37 3.09 16.99
CA VAL A 4 -11.15 3.17 16.17
C VAL A 4 -10.37 1.87 16.44
N ASP A 5 -10.16 1.04 15.43
CA ASP A 5 -9.17 -0.05 15.50
C ASP A 5 -7.78 0.55 15.76
N PRO A 6 -7.05 0.15 16.81
CA PRO A 6 -5.69 0.60 17.02
C PRO A 6 -4.67 -0.10 16.11
N LEU A 7 -5.10 -0.88 15.11
CA LEU A 7 -4.21 -1.59 14.18
C LEU A 7 -3.52 -0.68 13.15
N LEU A 8 -3.84 0.62 13.14
CA LEU A 8 -3.12 1.67 12.40
C LEU A 8 -2.20 2.51 13.31
N THR A 9 -1.81 1.97 14.46
CA THR A 9 -0.73 2.56 15.26
C THR A 9 0.58 2.24 14.57
N ALA A 10 0.95 3.13 13.63
CA ALA A 10 2.31 3.37 13.17
C ALA A 10 3.23 2.15 13.21
N ILE A 11 3.17 1.30 12.19
CA ILE A 11 4.41 0.63 11.75
C ILE A 11 5.24 1.79 11.18
N GLN A 12 6.00 2.45 12.06
CA GLN A 12 7.10 3.28 11.62
C GLN A 12 7.96 2.39 10.72
N PRO A 13 8.30 2.81 9.49
CA PRO A 13 9.27 2.10 8.66
C PRO A 13 10.71 2.28 9.20
N ASP A 14 10.87 2.50 10.51
CA ASP A 14 12.15 2.77 11.15
C ASP A 14 12.61 1.53 11.92
N ALA A 15 12.82 0.47 11.18
CA ALA A 15 13.93 -0.42 11.44
C ALA A 15 14.65 -0.58 10.11
N GLU A 16 15.27 0.52 9.65
CA GLU A 16 16.41 0.39 8.75
C GLU A 16 17.33 -0.68 9.38
N PRO A 17 17.77 -1.71 8.64
CA PRO A 17 18.76 -2.63 9.17
C PRO A 17 19.93 -1.79 9.66
N THR A 18 20.19 -1.89 10.96
CA THR A 18 21.17 -1.07 11.66
C THR A 18 22.49 -1.07 10.89
N PRO A 19 23.19 0.08 10.82
CA PRO A 19 24.40 0.27 10.02
C PRO A 19 25.62 -0.50 10.55
N GLU A 20 25.42 -1.58 11.32
CA GLU A 20 26.46 -2.31 12.04
C GLU A 20 27.18 -3.37 11.18
N VAL A 21 26.79 -3.58 9.91
CA VAL A 21 27.49 -4.51 8.97
C VAL A 21 28.38 -3.77 7.97
N LEU A 22 28.20 -2.45 7.81
CA LEU A 22 29.11 -1.60 7.04
C LEU A 22 30.57 -1.60 7.55
N PRO A 23 30.87 -1.77 8.85
CA PRO A 23 32.24 -1.90 9.34
C PRO A 23 32.96 -3.11 8.73
N ALA A 24 32.30 -4.24 8.49
CA ALA A 24 32.99 -5.44 7.98
C ALA A 24 33.54 -5.25 6.55
N LEU A 25 32.77 -4.58 5.67
CA LEU A 25 33.22 -4.25 4.31
C LEU A 25 34.20 -3.06 4.26
N LEU A 26 34.16 -2.17 5.26
CA LEU A 26 35.01 -0.96 5.32
C LEU A 26 36.32 -1.18 6.09
N GLU A 27 36.34 -2.00 7.14
CA GLU A 27 37.54 -2.33 7.93
C GLU A 27 38.52 -3.18 7.12
N LEU A 28 38.02 -3.99 6.17
CA LEU A 28 38.86 -4.74 5.22
C LEU A 28 39.62 -3.82 4.23
N MET A 29 39.27 -2.53 4.16
CA MET A 29 39.81 -1.57 3.19
C MET A 29 40.70 -0.48 3.80
N ALA A 30 40.96 -0.53 5.11
CA ALA A 30 41.84 0.43 5.79
C ALA A 30 43.31 0.12 5.49
N THR A 31 43.80 0.61 4.35
CA THR A 31 45.24 0.75 4.06
C THR A 31 45.60 2.23 4.06
N ASP A 32 46.55 2.61 4.91
CA ASP A 32 47.09 3.98 5.04
C ASP A 32 47.62 4.51 3.69
N ASP A 33 46.94 5.48 3.08
CA ASP A 33 47.57 6.52 2.25
C ASP A 33 46.61 7.71 1.93
N ASP A 34 47.11 8.91 2.19
CA ASP A 34 46.42 10.21 2.43
C ASP A 34 45.77 10.89 1.18
N ASP A 35 45.63 10.17 0.07
CA ASP A 35 44.85 10.58 -1.13
C ASP A 35 43.80 9.52 -1.54
N SER A 36 43.81 8.33 -0.91
CA SER A 36 42.89 7.22 -1.18
C SER A 36 41.50 7.39 -0.53
N ASP A 37 41.40 8.30 0.45
CA ASP A 37 40.19 8.53 1.25
C ASP A 37 38.97 8.97 0.43
N THR A 38 39.16 9.62 -0.73
CA THR A 38 38.04 10.02 -1.59
C THR A 38 37.52 8.93 -2.51
N GLU A 39 38.38 8.05 -3.03
CA GLU A 39 37.96 6.94 -3.90
C GLU A 39 37.32 5.83 -3.08
N LEU A 40 37.88 5.51 -1.91
CA LEU A 40 37.30 4.57 -0.96
C LEU A 40 35.94 5.05 -0.45
N ALA A 41 35.80 6.34 -0.12
CA ALA A 41 34.52 6.91 0.29
C ALA A 41 33.47 6.87 -0.83
N ARG A 42 33.88 7.09 -2.10
CA ARG A 42 32.98 6.98 -3.26
C ARG A 42 32.56 5.53 -3.52
N LEU A 43 33.50 4.59 -3.47
CA LEU A 43 33.21 3.16 -3.58
C LEU A 43 32.25 2.70 -2.47
N ALA A 44 32.49 3.10 -1.22
CA ALA A 44 31.60 2.83 -0.10
C ALA A 44 30.19 3.39 -0.32
N ASN A 45 30.08 4.58 -0.91
CA ASN A 45 28.79 5.19 -1.23
C ASN A 45 28.07 4.46 -2.36
N ASP A 46 28.77 4.06 -3.41
CA ASP A 46 28.23 3.30 -4.53
C ASP A 46 27.77 1.90 -4.06
N ILE A 47 28.56 1.20 -3.25
CA ILE A 47 28.17 -0.07 -2.60
C ILE A 47 26.89 0.13 -1.79
N ARG A 48 26.80 1.18 -0.95
CA ARG A 48 25.58 1.47 -0.18
C ARG A 48 24.39 1.72 -1.09
N ALA A 49 24.56 2.43 -2.19
CA ALA A 49 23.49 2.73 -3.13
C ALA A 49 22.93 1.44 -3.76
N VAL A 50 23.82 0.54 -4.21
CA VAL A 50 23.44 -0.78 -4.75
C VAL A 50 22.69 -1.61 -3.71
N MET A 51 23.20 -1.65 -2.47
CA MET A 51 22.63 -2.47 -1.40
C MET A 51 21.28 -1.96 -0.89
N ARG A 52 21.07 -0.64 -0.90
CA ARG A 52 19.81 0.01 -0.47
C ARG A 52 18.67 -0.15 -1.47
N ASP A 53 18.97 -0.44 -2.74
CA ASP A 53 17.93 -0.63 -3.74
C ASP A 53 17.20 -1.95 -3.50
N ARG A 54 16.12 -1.91 -2.71
CA ARG A 54 15.33 -3.05 -2.28
C ARG A 54 14.70 -3.88 -3.40
N TRP A 55 14.60 -3.36 -4.62
CA TRP A 55 13.92 -4.04 -5.72
C TRP A 55 14.85 -4.93 -6.54
N LYS A 56 16.16 -4.84 -6.32
CA LYS A 56 17.14 -5.66 -7.03
C LYS A 56 17.21 -7.07 -6.48
N SER A 57 17.27 -8.04 -7.40
CA SER A 57 17.54 -9.44 -7.06
C SER A 57 18.96 -9.56 -6.51
N GLN A 58 19.25 -10.66 -5.81
CA GLN A 58 20.62 -10.94 -5.34
C GLN A 58 21.62 -10.99 -6.49
N THR A 59 21.21 -11.51 -7.66
CA THR A 59 22.04 -11.54 -8.87
C THR A 59 22.34 -10.13 -9.36
N ASP A 60 21.35 -9.25 -9.43
CA ASP A 60 21.54 -7.87 -9.89
C ASP A 60 22.46 -7.10 -8.93
N VAL A 61 22.23 -7.23 -7.62
CA VAL A 61 23.10 -6.65 -6.58
C VAL A 61 24.54 -7.16 -6.74
N THR A 62 24.72 -8.46 -6.93
CA THR A 62 26.06 -9.06 -7.10
C THR A 62 26.78 -8.52 -8.33
N LEU A 63 26.09 -8.43 -9.46
CA LEU A 63 26.67 -7.92 -10.70
C LEU A 63 27.05 -6.44 -10.59
N GLU A 64 26.21 -5.63 -9.95
CA GLU A 64 26.49 -4.21 -9.76
C GLU A 64 27.60 -3.95 -8.74
N LEU A 65 27.71 -4.78 -7.69
CA LEU A 65 28.84 -4.72 -6.78
C LEU A 65 30.15 -5.07 -7.49
N LEU A 66 30.16 -6.11 -8.33
CA LEU A 66 31.34 -6.43 -9.16
C LEU A 66 31.71 -5.28 -10.09
N ASP A 67 30.73 -4.64 -10.75
CA ASP A 67 30.96 -3.47 -11.59
C ASP A 67 31.56 -2.31 -10.77
N CYS A 68 31.05 -2.09 -9.56
CA CYS A 68 31.60 -1.09 -8.64
C CYS A 68 33.07 -1.41 -8.31
N PHE A 69 33.40 -2.63 -7.87
CA PHE A 69 34.79 -2.99 -7.57
C PHE A 69 35.72 -2.79 -8.78
N ILE A 70 35.31 -3.24 -9.98
CA ILE A 70 36.11 -3.06 -11.20
C ILE A 70 36.33 -1.57 -11.51
N ARG A 71 35.30 -0.73 -11.34
CA ARG A 71 35.37 0.72 -11.60
C ARG A 71 36.41 1.43 -10.73
N TYR A 72 36.62 0.95 -9.51
CA TYR A 72 37.61 1.47 -8.56
C TYR A 72 38.90 0.63 -8.56
N SER A 73 39.19 -0.06 -9.67
CA SER A 73 40.44 -0.82 -9.89
C SER A 73 40.72 -1.96 -8.90
N PHE A 74 39.69 -2.48 -8.22
CA PHE A 74 39.85 -3.68 -7.40
C PHE A 74 40.12 -4.91 -8.28
N PRO A 75 41.07 -5.79 -7.89
CA PRO A 75 41.28 -7.05 -8.59
C PRO A 75 40.00 -7.89 -8.60
N LEU A 76 39.60 -8.38 -9.78
CA LEU A 76 38.35 -9.13 -9.94
C LEU A 76 38.27 -10.35 -9.01
N GLN A 77 39.38 -11.08 -8.84
CA GLN A 77 39.41 -12.25 -7.98
C GLN A 77 39.15 -11.90 -6.51
N ASP A 78 39.66 -10.76 -6.04
CA ASP A 78 39.49 -10.32 -4.66
C ASP A 78 38.07 -9.79 -4.44
N ALA A 79 37.51 -9.08 -5.42
CA ALA A 79 36.10 -8.68 -5.41
C ALA A 79 35.16 -9.89 -5.37
N ILE A 80 35.45 -10.94 -6.16
CA ILE A 80 34.68 -12.20 -6.13
C ILE A 80 34.81 -12.87 -4.76
N ASN A 81 36.01 -12.93 -4.18
CA ASN A 81 36.21 -13.55 -2.87
C ASN A 81 35.45 -12.79 -1.77
N MET A 82 35.47 -11.46 -1.82
CA MET A 82 34.77 -10.58 -0.87
C MET A 82 33.25 -10.71 -0.96
N ILE A 83 32.69 -10.78 -2.18
CA ILE A 83 31.25 -10.99 -2.35
C ILE A 83 30.83 -12.38 -1.87
N ASN A 84 31.68 -13.39 -2.06
CA ASN A 84 31.42 -14.75 -1.60
C ASN A 84 31.76 -14.97 -0.12
N ASP A 85 32.16 -13.93 0.60
CA ASP A 85 32.37 -14.01 2.04
C ASP A 85 31.07 -14.45 2.74
N PRO A 86 31.13 -15.41 3.69
CA PRO A 86 29.95 -15.91 4.38
C PRO A 86 29.10 -14.81 5.02
N ASP A 87 29.71 -13.76 5.55
CA ASP A 87 28.99 -12.67 6.22
C ASP A 87 28.25 -11.79 5.20
N VAL A 88 28.85 -11.56 4.03
CA VAL A 88 28.21 -10.84 2.92
C VAL A 88 27.05 -11.66 2.34
N GLN A 89 27.23 -12.97 2.17
CA GLN A 89 26.16 -13.86 1.71
C GLN A 89 25.01 -13.96 2.73
N ALA A 90 25.31 -14.02 4.03
CA ALA A 90 24.30 -13.97 5.08
C ALA A 90 23.50 -12.65 5.02
N TYR A 91 24.17 -11.52 4.77
CA TYR A 91 23.50 -10.25 4.58
C TYR A 91 22.56 -10.24 3.37
N PHE A 92 22.98 -10.79 2.22
CA PHE A 92 22.10 -10.91 1.06
C PHE A 92 20.83 -11.72 1.36
N GLN A 93 20.95 -12.79 2.15
CA GLN A 93 19.80 -13.60 2.56
C GLN A 93 18.86 -12.83 3.49
N LEU A 94 19.40 -12.11 4.49
CA LEU A 94 18.61 -11.25 5.39
C LEU A 94 17.86 -10.17 4.61
N ARG A 95 18.53 -9.51 3.64
CA ARG A 95 17.90 -8.53 2.76
C ARG A 95 16.80 -9.16 1.92
N ALA A 96 17.03 -10.32 1.32
CA ALA A 96 16.03 -11.01 0.51
C ALA A 96 14.79 -11.38 1.33
N GLN A 97 14.98 -11.84 2.57
CA GLN A 97 13.88 -12.12 3.48
C GLN A 97 13.09 -10.86 3.83
N ALA A 98 13.77 -9.79 4.24
CA ALA A 98 13.12 -8.52 4.58
C ALA A 98 12.33 -7.94 3.40
N ASN A 99 12.87 -8.03 2.18
CA ASN A 99 12.18 -7.59 0.97
C ASN A 99 10.95 -8.44 0.67
N GLN A 100 11.01 -9.75 0.88
CA GLN A 100 9.87 -10.64 0.71
C GLN A 100 8.75 -10.32 1.71
N GLU A 101 9.10 -10.11 2.97
CA GLU A 101 8.13 -9.74 4.02
C GLU A 101 7.43 -8.41 3.70
N LEU A 102 8.19 -7.40 3.26
CA LEU A 102 7.63 -6.13 2.81
C LEU A 102 6.72 -6.28 1.59
N TYR A 103 7.14 -7.08 0.60
CA TYR A 103 6.32 -7.36 -0.58
C TYR A 103 5.00 -8.01 -0.19
N ASP A 104 5.01 -9.00 0.71
CA ASP A 104 3.80 -9.70 1.16
C ASP A 104 2.84 -8.74 1.87
N VAL A 105 3.37 -7.82 2.69
CA VAL A 105 2.59 -6.77 3.36
C VAL A 105 1.98 -5.80 2.34
N GLU A 106 2.77 -5.30 1.39
CA GLU A 106 2.31 -4.36 0.36
C GLU A 106 1.22 -5.01 -0.52
N MET A 107 1.40 -6.28 -0.92
CA MET A 107 0.41 -7.01 -1.70
C MET A 107 -0.89 -7.26 -0.92
N THR A 108 -0.80 -7.57 0.37
CA THR A 108 -1.97 -7.73 1.25
C THR A 108 -2.73 -6.41 1.38
N LEU A 109 -2.02 -5.29 1.54
CA LEU A 109 -2.62 -3.96 1.61
C LEU A 109 -3.32 -3.60 0.29
N LEU A 110 -2.68 -3.87 -0.86
CA LEU A 110 -3.26 -3.62 -2.18
C LEU A 110 -4.54 -4.45 -2.39
N ALA A 111 -4.55 -5.72 -1.97
CA ALA A 111 -5.75 -6.56 -2.03
C ALA A 111 -6.90 -5.98 -1.18
N ALA A 112 -6.63 -5.60 0.07
CA ALA A 112 -7.63 -4.98 0.95
C ALA A 112 -8.16 -3.65 0.40
N GLN A 113 -7.30 -2.85 -0.24
CA GLN A 113 -7.72 -1.61 -0.89
C GLN A 113 -8.62 -1.88 -2.11
N ALA A 114 -8.31 -2.90 -2.91
CA ALA A 114 -9.13 -3.31 -4.04
C ALA A 114 -10.53 -3.76 -3.58
N GLU A 115 -10.61 -4.63 -2.55
CA GLU A 115 -11.89 -5.05 -1.96
C GLU A 115 -12.72 -3.87 -1.46
N ARG A 116 -12.07 -2.94 -0.74
CA ARG A 116 -12.74 -1.73 -0.25
C ARG A 116 -13.27 -0.85 -1.39
N ALA A 117 -12.55 -0.77 -2.50
CA ALA A 117 -13.00 -0.02 -3.68
C ALA A 117 -14.24 -0.67 -4.30
N VAL A 118 -14.27 -2.01 -4.41
CA VAL A 118 -15.44 -2.76 -4.88
C VAL A 118 -16.65 -2.51 -3.98
N LEU A 119 -16.50 -2.64 -2.66
CA LEU A 119 -17.59 -2.40 -1.70
C LEU A 119 -18.13 -0.97 -1.76
N ARG A 120 -17.27 0.03 -1.96
CA ARG A 120 -17.71 1.42 -2.15
C ARG A 120 -18.56 1.58 -3.40
N GLU A 121 -18.19 0.91 -4.49
CA GLU A 121 -18.95 0.96 -5.73
C GLU A 121 -20.29 0.22 -5.63
N GLU A 122 -20.31 -0.95 -4.98
CA GLU A 122 -21.55 -1.67 -4.69
C GLU A 122 -22.50 -0.87 -3.81
N ASN A 123 -21.99 -0.23 -2.76
CA ASN A 123 -22.79 0.65 -1.90
C ASN A 123 -23.35 1.85 -2.67
N ARG A 124 -22.58 2.45 -3.58
CA ARG A 124 -23.08 3.51 -4.46
C ARG A 124 -24.19 3.03 -5.38
N LYS A 125 -24.05 1.83 -5.96
CA LYS A 125 -25.10 1.22 -6.79
C LYS A 125 -26.37 0.96 -5.98
N LEU A 126 -26.25 0.40 -4.79
CA LEU A 126 -27.37 0.15 -3.89
C LEU A 126 -28.05 1.45 -3.45
N ALA A 127 -27.28 2.49 -3.12
CA ALA A 127 -27.82 3.80 -2.79
C ALA A 127 -28.62 4.39 -3.96
N ARG A 128 -28.09 4.34 -5.19
CA ARG A 128 -28.80 4.78 -6.40
C ARG A 128 -30.10 3.99 -6.62
N GLN A 129 -30.07 2.66 -6.45
CA GLN A 129 -31.27 1.84 -6.58
C GLN A 129 -32.33 2.19 -5.52
N ARG A 130 -31.91 2.51 -4.28
CA ARG A 130 -32.83 2.97 -3.23
C ARG A 130 -33.46 4.31 -3.58
N ILE A 131 -32.66 5.28 -4.04
CA ILE A 131 -33.14 6.59 -4.50
C ILE A 131 -34.19 6.43 -5.61
N ILE A 132 -33.94 5.59 -6.61
CA ILE A 132 -34.88 5.33 -7.71
C ILE A 132 -36.21 4.81 -7.16
N LYS A 133 -36.19 3.82 -6.26
CA LYS A 133 -37.42 3.29 -5.64
C LYS A 133 -38.17 4.34 -4.84
N CYS A 134 -37.46 5.22 -4.12
CA CYS A 134 -38.08 6.31 -3.41
C CYS A 134 -38.79 7.28 -4.36
N TYR A 135 -38.16 7.62 -5.50
CA TYR A 135 -38.82 8.42 -6.54
C TYR A 135 -40.04 7.73 -7.13
N GLU A 136 -39.99 6.42 -7.42
CA GLU A 136 -41.15 5.65 -7.90
C GLU A 136 -42.33 5.71 -6.91
N ILE A 137 -42.07 5.62 -5.60
CA ILE A 137 -43.11 5.72 -4.56
C ILE A 137 -43.73 7.13 -4.55
N ILE A 138 -42.90 8.18 -4.68
CA ILE A 138 -43.35 9.57 -4.69
C ILE A 138 -44.17 9.85 -5.96
N GLU A 139 -43.68 9.44 -7.13
CA GLU A 139 -44.37 9.62 -8.41
C GLU A 139 -45.70 8.86 -8.45
N MET A 140 -45.75 7.62 -7.95
CA MET A 140 -46.99 6.87 -7.83
C MET A 140 -48.00 7.60 -6.95
N TYR A 141 -47.57 8.18 -5.82
CA TYR A 141 -48.44 8.96 -4.94
C TYR A 141 -48.95 10.23 -5.61
N GLU A 142 -48.10 10.96 -6.31
CA GLU A 142 -48.45 12.18 -7.03
C GLU A 142 -49.45 11.88 -8.16
N ALA A 143 -49.21 10.84 -8.96
CA ALA A 143 -50.15 10.37 -9.97
C ALA A 143 -51.50 9.97 -9.36
N SER A 144 -51.49 9.26 -8.22
CA SER A 144 -52.71 8.89 -7.50
C SER A 144 -53.48 10.09 -6.92
N CYS A 145 -52.79 11.20 -6.65
CA CYS A 145 -53.42 12.44 -6.22
C CYS A 145 -54.03 13.20 -7.41
N GLU A 146 -53.34 13.22 -8.56
CA GLU A 146 -53.80 13.88 -9.79
C GLU A 146 -55.02 13.20 -10.40
N ASP A 147 -55.07 11.86 -10.42
CA ASP A 147 -56.18 11.09 -10.98
C ASP A 147 -57.35 10.88 -9.99
N GLY A 148 -57.20 11.35 -8.74
CA GLY A 148 -58.17 11.21 -7.67
C GLY A 148 -58.30 9.79 -7.10
N SER A 149 -57.49 8.84 -7.55
CA SER A 149 -57.56 7.44 -7.11
C SER A 149 -57.28 7.28 -5.61
N ILE A 150 -56.55 8.23 -5.02
CA ILE A 150 -56.28 8.30 -3.59
C ILE A 150 -57.56 8.40 -2.73
N GLU A 151 -58.65 8.96 -3.28
CA GLU A 151 -59.93 9.10 -2.57
C GLU A 151 -60.66 7.77 -2.38
N TYR A 152 -60.36 6.77 -3.21
CA TYR A 152 -60.93 5.43 -3.10
C TYR A 152 -60.21 4.55 -2.05
N LEU A 153 -59.08 5.01 -1.51
CA LEU A 153 -58.39 4.31 -0.44
C LEU A 153 -59.11 4.48 0.89
N SER A 154 -59.14 3.42 1.70
CA SER A 154 -59.56 3.54 3.09
C SER A 154 -58.69 4.56 3.85
N PRO A 155 -59.20 5.22 4.90
CA PRO A 155 -58.41 6.18 5.70
C PRO A 155 -57.08 5.60 6.20
N LYS A 156 -57.07 4.31 6.57
CA LYS A 156 -55.86 3.59 6.99
C LYS A 156 -54.88 3.35 5.82
N GLY A 157 -55.40 3.05 4.63
CA GLY A 157 -54.62 2.88 3.41
C GLY A 157 -53.94 4.18 2.98
N ARG A 158 -54.70 5.28 3.00
CA ARG A 158 -54.19 6.62 2.73
C ARG A 158 -53.08 7.03 3.70
N ALA A 159 -53.31 6.91 5.01
CA ALA A 159 -52.31 7.26 6.02
C ALA A 159 -51.02 6.42 5.90
N ARG A 160 -51.13 5.14 5.50
CA ARG A 160 -49.96 4.29 5.26
C ARG A 160 -49.17 4.74 4.03
N LEU A 161 -49.85 5.10 2.95
CA LEU A 161 -49.21 5.59 1.73
C LEU A 161 -48.51 6.93 1.97
N GLU A 162 -49.19 7.88 2.63
CA GLU A 162 -48.61 9.19 3.00
C GLU A 162 -47.37 9.03 3.88
N ARG A 163 -47.37 8.07 4.81
CA ARG A 163 -46.18 7.75 5.61
C ARG A 163 -45.03 7.19 4.77
N LEU A 164 -45.31 6.25 3.86
CA LEU A 164 -44.28 5.69 2.97
C LEU A 164 -43.66 6.76 2.08
N VAL A 165 -44.45 7.73 1.62
CA VAL A 165 -43.97 8.87 0.82
C VAL A 165 -43.12 9.81 1.67
N ALA A 166 -43.51 10.06 2.92
CA ALA A 166 -42.71 10.86 3.85
C ALA A 166 -41.34 10.20 4.10
N GLU A 167 -41.33 8.90 4.40
CA GLU A 167 -40.10 8.11 4.57
C GLU A 167 -39.25 8.12 3.28
N ALA A 168 -39.88 7.98 2.10
CA ALA A 168 -39.18 8.04 0.83
C ALA A 168 -38.55 9.42 0.54
N ARG A 169 -39.22 10.51 0.91
CA ARG A 169 -38.69 11.88 0.75
C ARG A 169 -37.53 12.17 1.69
N GLU A 170 -37.60 11.67 2.93
CA GLU A 170 -36.50 11.73 3.90
C GLU A 170 -35.29 10.94 3.38
N ASP A 171 -35.50 9.69 2.96
CA ASP A 171 -34.46 8.84 2.39
C ASP A 171 -33.76 9.48 1.16
N VAL A 172 -34.52 10.15 0.27
CA VAL A 172 -33.92 10.87 -0.87
C VAL A 172 -33.06 12.04 -0.39
N GLY A 173 -33.51 12.78 0.63
CA GLY A 173 -32.74 13.89 1.22
C GLY A 173 -31.45 13.45 1.90
N GLU A 174 -31.44 12.28 2.53
CA GLU A 174 -30.24 11.72 3.19
C GLU A 174 -29.24 11.10 2.21
N LEU A 175 -29.71 10.62 1.05
CA LEU A 175 -28.91 9.89 0.06
C LEU A 175 -28.46 10.74 -1.15
N SER A 176 -28.91 12.00 -1.26
CA SER A 176 -28.56 12.96 -2.33
C SER A 176 -27.41 13.90 -1.97
#